data_AF-A0A7J3U5H5-F1
#
_entry.id   AF-A0A7J3U5H5-F1
#
_cell.length_a   1.000
_cell.length_b   1.000
_cell.length_c   1.000
_cell.angle_alpha   90.00
_cell.angle_beta   90.00
_cell.angle_gamma   90.00
#
_symmetry.space_group_name_H-M   'P 1'
#
loop_
_entity.id
_entity.type
_entity.pdbx_description
1 polymer ?
#
loop_
_entity_poly.entity_id
_entity_poly.type
_entity_poly.pdbx_seq_one_letter_code
_entity_poly.pdbx_strand_id
1 'polypeptide(L)'
;RLAYLFISRRREYLADANGAYLTRNPEGLARALEKIKADLPDDPKGSPTVAPLYIANPFKRSLRNSVWSTHPPIDERIRRLRAM
;
A
#
# COMPACT_ATOMS: atom_id res chain seq x y z
N ARG A 1 -4.10 -18.23 15.50
CA ARG A 1 -2.96 -17.79 14.66
C ARG A 1 -3.45 -17.03 13.41
N LEU A 2 -4.17 -15.92 13.61
CA LEU A 2 -4.66 -15.00 12.56
C LEU A 2 -4.02 -13.59 12.69
N ALA A 3 -3.10 -13.42 13.66
CA ALA A 3 -2.63 -12.12 14.13
C ALA A 3 -1.73 -11.35 13.14
N TYR A 4 -1.28 -11.98 12.06
CA TYR A 4 -0.44 -11.35 11.03
C TYR A 4 -1.23 -10.93 9.77
N LEU A 5 -2.50 -11.31 9.63
CA LEU A 5 -3.32 -11.06 8.42
C LEU A 5 -3.94 -9.65 8.35
N PHE A 6 -3.73 -8.84 9.39
CA PHE A 6 -4.11 -7.43 9.40
C PHE A 6 -2.86 -6.60 9.64
N ILE A 7 -2.07 -6.36 8.60
CA ILE A 7 -1.22 -5.17 8.62
C ILE A 7 -2.20 -4.00 8.67
N SER A 8 -2.50 -3.53 9.89
CA SER A 8 -3.42 -2.40 10.09
C SER A 8 -3.00 -1.27 9.17
N ARG A 9 -3.95 -0.52 8.58
CA ARG A 9 -3.67 0.69 7.79
C ARG A 9 -2.68 1.62 8.51
N ARG A 10 -2.74 1.66 9.85
CA ARG A 10 -1.81 2.38 10.70
C ARG A 10 -0.36 1.89 10.58
N ARG A 11 -0.14 0.58 10.48
CA ARG A 11 1.19 -0.02 10.30
C ARG A 11 1.81 0.34 8.96
N GLU A 12 1.03 0.35 7.87
CA GLU A 12 1.52 0.80 6.56
C GLU A 12 1.94 2.27 6.59
N TYR A 13 1.13 3.15 7.19
CA TYR A 13 1.53 4.56 7.34
C TYR A 13 2.76 4.75 8.23
N LEU A 14 2.89 3.96 9.30
CA LEU A 14 4.09 3.97 10.14
C LEU A 14 5.31 3.44 9.39
N ALA A 15 5.13 2.45 8.53
CA ALA A 15 6.20 1.94 7.68
C ALA A 15 6.66 3.00 6.68
N ASP A 16 5.74 3.72 6.04
CA ASP A 16 6.06 4.85 5.15
C ASP A 16 6.81 5.96 5.87
N ALA A 17 6.33 6.37 7.04
CA ALA A 17 6.96 7.40 7.87
C ALA A 17 8.36 6.97 8.36
N ASN A 18 8.51 5.72 8.81
CA ASN A 18 9.81 5.19 9.20
C ASN A 18 10.76 5.10 7.99
N GLY A 19 10.25 4.71 6.82
CA GLY A 19 11.03 4.71 5.58
C GLY A 19 11.53 6.11 5.24
N ALA A 20 10.66 7.12 5.31
CA ALA A 20 11.04 8.51 5.07
C ALA A 20 12.06 9.01 6.10
N TYR A 21 11.89 8.66 7.38
CA TYR A 21 12.82 9.01 8.45
C TYR A 21 14.20 8.39 8.25
N LEU A 22 14.27 7.11 7.89
CA LEU A 22 15.53 6.37 7.70
C LEU A 22 16.26 6.80 6.43
N THR A 23 15.53 7.01 5.33
CA THR A 23 16.12 7.36 4.03
C THR A 23 16.32 8.86 3.85
N ARG A 24 15.67 9.70 4.66
CA ARG A 24 15.58 11.15 4.50
C ARG A 24 15.08 11.56 3.10
N ASN A 25 14.30 10.69 2.45
CA ASN A 25 13.84 10.89 1.08
C ASN A 25 12.35 10.53 0.91
N PRO A 26 11.43 11.34 1.49
CA PRO A 26 10.00 11.13 1.35
C PRO A 26 9.52 11.17 -0.11
N GLU A 27 10.05 12.07 -0.94
CA GLU A 27 9.66 12.19 -2.36
C GLU A 27 10.09 10.94 -3.16
N GLY A 28 11.27 10.39 -2.91
CA GLY A 28 11.70 9.14 -3.54
C GLY A 28 10.77 7.97 -3.24
N LEU A 29 10.28 7.88 -2.00
CA LEU A 29 9.28 6.87 -1.60
C LEU A 29 7.92 7.12 -2.26
N ALA A 30 7.48 8.37 -2.35
CA ALA A 30 6.25 8.74 -3.07
C ALA A 30 6.32 8.33 -4.55
N ARG A 31 7.43 8.61 -5.22
CA ARG A 31 7.65 8.20 -6.62
C ARG A 31 7.72 6.69 -6.80
N ALA A 32 8.29 5.97 -5.83
CA ALA A 32 8.28 4.51 -5.85
C ALA A 32 6.84 3.96 -5.78
N LEU A 33 6.00 4.52 -4.92
CA LEU A 33 4.59 4.15 -4.84
C LEU A 33 3.81 4.52 -6.11
N GLU A 34 4.10 5.65 -6.76
CA GLU A 34 3.52 5.99 -8.06
C GLU A 34 3.89 4.96 -9.14
N LYS A 35 5.15 4.52 -9.16
CA LYS A 35 5.59 3.48 -10.09
C LYS A 35 4.87 2.15 -9.82
N ILE A 36 4.73 1.76 -8.56
CA ILE A 36 3.99 0.55 -8.17
C ILE A 36 2.52 0.65 -8.57
N LYS A 37 1.90 1.83 -8.39
CA LYS A 37 0.51 2.07 -8.81
C LYS A 37 0.34 1.88 -10.32
N ALA A 38 1.30 2.37 -11.11
CA ALA A 38 1.26 2.30 -12.56
C ALA A 38 1.47 0.88 -13.10
N ASP A 39 2.20 0.03 -12.37
CA ASP A 39 2.56 -1.34 -12.76
C ASP A 39 1.69 -2.41 -12.09
N LEU A 40 0.48 -2.05 -11.64
CA LEU A 40 -0.46 -3.02 -11.09
C LEU A 40 -0.98 -3.94 -12.21
N PRO A 41 -0.94 -5.27 -12.03
CA PRO A 41 -1.42 -6.20 -13.05
C PRO A 41 -2.93 -6.06 -13.25
N ASP A 42 -3.36 -6.01 -14.51
CA ASP A 42 -4.79 -5.95 -14.88
C ASP A 42 -5.54 -7.24 -14.51
N ASP A 43 -4.84 -8.38 -14.55
CA ASP A 43 -5.32 -9.70 -14.12
C ASP A 43 -4.38 -10.28 -13.05
N PRO A 44 -4.59 -9.96 -11.75
CA PRO A 44 -3.75 -10.50 -10.70
C PRO A 44 -3.92 -12.00 -10.57
N LYS A 45 -2.87 -12.75 -10.96
CA LYS A 45 -2.81 -14.20 -10.75
C LYS A 45 -2.69 -14.50 -9.25
N GLY A 46 -3.61 -15.31 -8.72
CA GLY A 46 -3.58 -15.79 -7.34
C GLY A 46 -4.90 -15.59 -6.59
N SER A 47 -4.95 -16.10 -5.35
CA SER A 47 -6.13 -15.93 -4.49
C SER A 47 -6.15 -14.56 -3.83
N PRO A 48 -7.32 -13.90 -3.67
CA PRO A 48 -7.45 -12.69 -2.85
C PRO A 48 -6.93 -12.83 -1.41
N THR A 49 -6.80 -14.07 -0.90
CA THR A 49 -6.21 -14.34 0.42
C THR A 49 -4.74 -13.94 0.54
N VAL A 50 -4.00 -13.85 -0.58
CA VAL A 50 -2.62 -13.38 -0.60
C VAL A 50 -2.49 -11.87 -0.78
N ALA A 51 -3.60 -11.13 -0.95
CA ALA A 51 -3.62 -9.67 -1.09
C ALA A 51 -2.82 -8.91 -0.01
N PRO A 52 -2.77 -9.33 1.28
CA PRO A 52 -1.93 -8.68 2.29
C PRO A 52 -0.43 -8.73 2.01
N LEU A 53 0.06 -9.68 1.20
CA LEU A 53 1.48 -9.84 0.88
C LEU A 53 1.94 -8.87 -0.23
N TYR A 54 1.01 -8.28 -0.98
CA TYR A 54 1.34 -7.29 -2.00
C TYR A 54 1.62 -5.94 -1.37
N ILE A 55 2.57 -5.19 -1.95
CA ILE A 55 2.86 -3.79 -1.56
C ILE A 55 1.65 -2.89 -1.85
N ALA A 56 0.97 -3.16 -2.96
CA ALA A 56 -0.26 -2.50 -3.36
C ALA A 56 -1.26 -3.58 -3.78
N ASN A 57 -2.48 -3.53 -3.22
CA ASN A 57 -3.49 -4.55 -3.50
C ASN A 57 -3.86 -4.53 -5.01
N PRO A 58 -3.56 -5.60 -5.78
CA PRO A 58 -3.82 -5.61 -7.22
C PRO A 58 -5.26 -6.02 -7.55
N PHE A 59 -5.98 -6.65 -6.61
CA PHE A 59 -7.38 -7.07 -6.77
C PHE A 59 -8.39 -5.89 -6.69
N LYS A 60 -7.88 -4.65 -6.57
CA LYS A 60 -8.66 -3.44 -6.21
C LYS A 60 -9.37 -2.76 -7.39
N ARG A 61 -9.12 -3.15 -8.64
CA ARG A 61 -9.72 -2.45 -9.80
C ARG A 61 -11.27 -2.55 -9.84
N SER A 62 -11.87 -3.50 -9.11
CA SER A 62 -13.31 -3.74 -9.09
C SER A 62 -14.12 -3.04 -7.97
N LEU A 63 -13.53 -2.73 -6.80
CA LEU A 63 -14.31 -2.29 -5.63
C LEU A 63 -13.80 -0.99 -5.03
N ARG A 64 -14.37 0.12 -5.50
CA ARG A 64 -14.12 1.50 -5.03
C ARG A 64 -14.40 1.73 -3.54
N ASN A 65 -15.16 0.85 -2.88
CA ASN A 65 -15.56 1.03 -1.48
C ASN A 65 -15.44 -0.31 -0.77
N SER A 66 -14.37 -0.54 -0.02
CA SER A 66 -14.38 -1.71 0.87
C SER A 66 -13.54 -1.45 2.10
N VAL A 67 -14.26 -1.29 3.21
CA VAL A 67 -13.82 -1.37 4.61
C VAL A 67 -12.98 -2.63 4.92
N TRP A 68 -12.92 -3.58 3.98
CA TRP A 68 -12.10 -4.80 3.99
C TRP A 68 -10.74 -4.66 3.27
N SER A 69 -10.37 -3.45 2.83
CA SER A 69 -9.05 -3.20 2.24
C SER A 69 -7.95 -3.41 3.29
N THR A 70 -7.18 -4.47 3.11
CA THR A 70 -6.00 -4.83 3.93
C THR A 70 -4.90 -3.76 3.85
N HIS A 71 -4.90 -2.96 2.78
CA HIS A 71 -3.98 -1.84 2.56
C HIS A 71 -4.73 -0.50 2.43
N PRO A 72 -4.19 0.61 3.00
CA PRO A 72 -4.72 1.93 2.72
C PRO A 72 -4.63 2.24 1.22
N PRO A 73 -5.47 3.15 0.69
CA PRO A 73 -5.32 3.61 -0.69
C PRO A 73 -3.89 4.09 -0.95
N ILE A 74 -3.27 3.67 -2.06
CA ILE A 74 -1.89 4.05 -2.38
C ILE A 74 -1.76 5.57 -2.57
N ASP A 75 -2.79 6.21 -3.12
CA ASP A 75 -2.87 7.67 -3.27
C ASP A 75 -2.78 8.41 -1.93
N GLU A 76 -3.40 7.85 -0.90
CA GLU A 76 -3.35 8.41 0.45
C GLU A 76 -1.96 8.29 1.07
N ARG A 77 -1.22 7.21 0.76
CA ARG A 77 0.18 7.05 1.19
C ARG A 77 1.09 8.04 0.48
N ILE A 78 0.96 8.18 -0.85
CA ILE A 78 1.70 9.14 -1.67
C ILE A 78 1.49 10.56 -1.12
N ARG A 79 0.23 10.93 -0.87
CA ARG A 79 -0.12 12.25 -0.33
C ARG A 79 0.55 12.53 1.03
N ARG A 80 0.59 11.54 1.92
CA ARG A 80 1.23 11.67 3.24
C ARG A 80 2.74 11.80 3.13
N LEU A 81 3.39 10.98 2.31
CA LEU A 81 4.83 11.07 2.08
C LEU A 81 5.22 12.44 1.53
N ARG A 82 4.46 12.98 0.57
CA ARG A 82 4.69 14.33 0.03
C ARG A 82 4.44 15.47 1.01
N ALA A 83 3.77 15.21 2.12
CA ALA A 83 3.49 16.18 3.17
C ALA A 83 4.49 16.10 4.34
N MET A 84 5.49 15.21 4.27
CA MET A 84 6.60 15.08 5.23
C MET A 84 7.79 15.93 4.80
#